data_AF-A0A085L8P9-F1
#
_entry.id   AF-A0A085L8P9-F1
#
_cell.length_a   1.000
_cell.length_b   1.000
_cell.length_c   1.000
_cell.angle_alpha   90.00
_cell.angle_beta   90.00
_cell.angle_gamma   90.00
#
_symmetry.space_group_name_H-M   'P 1'
#
loop_
_entity.id
_entity.type
_entity.pdbx_description
1 polymer ?
#
loop_
_entity_poly.entity_id
_entity_poly.type
_entity_poly.pdbx_seq_one_letter_code
_entity_poly.pdbx_strand_id
1 'polypeptide(L)' 'MKDFLKPDIPANRQELPRYYRLNGAIYLACWDFISRRDSWYGPGTYAYIMPRERSVDIDGEIDLMVAQLIVTS' A
#
# COMPACT_ATOMS: atom_id res chain seq x y z
N MET A 1 20.27 -0.04 -20.11
CA MET A 1 19.89 1.00 -19.11
C MET A 1 19.64 2.38 -19.71
N LYS A 2 20.28 2.75 -20.84
CA LYS A 2 20.12 4.07 -21.49
C LYS A 2 18.66 4.44 -21.82
N ASP A 3 17.80 3.44 -22.05
CA ASP A 3 16.35 3.60 -22.31
C ASP A 3 15.46 3.00 -21.20
N PHE A 4 16.07 2.46 -20.14
CA PHE A 4 15.34 1.84 -19.02
C PHE A 4 15.17 2.82 -17.85
N LEU A 5 16.15 3.70 -17.63
CA LEU A 5 16.11 4.72 -16.58
C LEU A 5 15.94 6.08 -17.23
N LYS A 6 14.91 6.82 -16.84
CA LYS A 6 14.77 8.23 -17.23
C LYS A 6 15.89 9.04 -16.53
N PRO A 7 16.63 9.88 -17.27
CA PRO A 7 17.77 10.63 -16.72
C PRO A 7 17.40 11.64 -15.61
N ASP A 8 16.11 11.99 -15.48
CA ASP A 8 15.62 13.07 -14.61
C ASP A 8 15.05 12.60 -13.25
N ILE A 9 15.38 11.40 -12.77
CA ILE A 9 14.96 10.97 -11.42
C ILE A 9 16.09 11.31 -10.43
N PRO A 10 16.06 12.46 -9.74
CA PRO A 10 17.29 13.08 -9.21
C PRO A 10 17.56 12.78 -7.73
N ALA A 11 16.86 11.82 -7.11
CA ALA A 11 17.03 11.56 -5.67
C ALA A 11 17.03 10.07 -5.37
N ASN A 12 17.97 9.64 -4.53
CA ASN A 12 17.94 8.30 -3.99
C ASN A 12 16.68 8.13 -3.13
N ARG A 13 16.10 6.92 -3.06
CA ARG A 13 14.83 6.68 -2.34
C ARG A 13 14.86 7.17 -0.88
N GLN A 14 16.02 7.11 -0.23
CA GLN A 14 16.20 7.57 1.15
C GLN A 14 16.12 9.09 1.35
N GLU A 15 16.29 9.88 0.29
CA GLU A 15 16.20 11.35 0.31
C GLU A 15 14.76 11.83 0.07
N LEU A 16 13.87 10.95 -0.37
CA LEU A 16 12.46 11.28 -0.60
C LEU A 16 11.66 11.26 0.71
N PRO A 17 10.61 12.10 0.83
CA PRO A 17 9.66 11.98 1.92
C PRO A 17 9.08 10.57 2.02
N ARG A 18 8.84 10.12 3.25
CA ARG A 18 8.17 8.85 3.48
C ARG A 18 6.77 8.89 2.86
N TYR A 19 6.46 7.91 2.02
CA TYR A 19 5.15 7.70 1.44
C TYR A 19 4.62 6.31 1.82
N TYR A 20 3.31 6.14 1.71
CA TYR A 20 2.61 4.89 2.00
C TYR A 20 1.80 4.47 0.78
N ARG A 21 1.56 3.16 0.66
CA ARG A 21 0.70 2.57 -0.37
C ARG A 21 -0.49 1.90 0.31
N LEU A 22 -1.68 2.07 -0.25
CA LEU A 22 -2.86 1.32 0.16
C LEU A 22 -2.65 -0.15 -0.20
N ASN A 23 -2.94 -1.05 0.72
CA ASN A 23 -2.69 -2.49 0.56
C ASN A 23 -3.98 -3.31 0.38
N GLY A 24 -5.14 -2.69 0.23
CA GLY A 24 -6.40 -3.42 0.05
C GLY A 24 -6.99 -4.05 1.32
N ALA A 25 -6.20 -4.24 2.38
CA ALA A 25 -6.54 -5.14 3.48
C ALA A 25 -7.65 -4.63 4.41
N ILE A 26 -7.64 -3.35 4.77
CA ILE A 26 -8.61 -2.77 5.70
C ILE A 26 -9.06 -1.40 5.21
N TYR A 27 -10.37 -1.26 5.04
CA TYR A 27 -11.06 0.02 4.90
C TYR A 27 -12.15 0.08 5.97
N LEU A 28 -12.04 1.04 6.89
CA LEU A 28 -12.95 1.20 8.01
C LEU A 28 -13.53 2.62 8.00
N ALA A 29 -14.86 2.72 8.00
CA ALA A 29 -15.56 4.00 8.05
C ALA A 29 -16.88 3.85 8.81
N CYS A 30 -17.34 4.93 9.45
CA CYS A 30 -18.70 5.01 9.95
C CYS A 30 -19.69 5.01 8.77
N TRP A 31 -20.82 4.33 8.92
CA TRP A 31 -21.83 4.24 7.85
C TRP A 31 -22.25 5.61 7.31
N ASP A 32 -22.60 6.55 8.20
CA ASP A 32 -23.02 7.90 7.79
C ASP A 32 -21.95 8.69 7.04
N PHE A 33 -20.66 8.38 7.26
CA PHE A 33 -19.56 9.01 6.55
C PHE A 33 -19.49 8.52 5.10
N ILE A 34 -19.58 7.21 4.89
CA ILE A 34 -19.40 6.60 3.56
C ILE A 34 -20.69 6.62 2.73
N SER A 35 -21.86 6.50 3.35
CA SER A 35 -23.14 6.43 2.63
C SER A 35 -23.53 7.73 1.94
N ARG A 36 -22.89 8.85 2.29
CA ARG A 36 -23.17 10.20 1.77
C ARG A 36 -22.05 10.73 0.89
N ARG A 37 -21.04 9.91 0.56
CA ARG A 37 -19.85 10.30 -0.18
C ARG A 37 -19.45 9.23 -1.17
N ASP A 38 -18.98 9.66 -2.34
CA ASP A 38 -18.44 8.75 -3.36
C ASP A 38 -16.95 8.42 -3.13
N SER A 39 -16.45 8.60 -1.90
CA SER A 39 -15.04 8.45 -1.57
C SER A 39 -14.83 7.97 -0.14
N TRP A 40 -13.85 7.07 0.03
CA TRP A 40 -13.33 6.62 1.31
C TRP A 40 -12.46 7.68 2.02
N TYR A 41 -12.10 8.76 1.34
CA TYR A 41 -11.16 9.77 1.81
C TYR A 41 -11.84 11.11 2.08
N GLY A 42 -11.53 11.71 3.22
CA GLY A 42 -11.95 13.07 3.57
C GLY A 42 -11.36 13.54 4.90
N PRO A 43 -11.88 14.65 5.47
CA PRO A 43 -11.48 15.10 6.80
C PRO A 43 -11.69 14.00 7.85
N GLY A 44 -10.67 13.76 8.68
CA GLY A 44 -10.71 12.70 9.71
C GLY A 44 -10.38 11.29 9.21
N THR A 45 -9.93 11.13 7.96
CA THR A 45 -9.36 9.86 7.47
C THR A 45 -7.91 9.74 7.94
N TYR A 46 -7.54 8.59 8.50
CA TYR A 46 -6.19 8.28 8.97
C TYR A 46 -5.67 7.00 8.34
N ALA A 47 -4.35 6.90 8.17
CA ALA A 47 -3.70 5.68 7.70
C ALA A 47 -3.38 4.76 8.88
N TYR A 48 -3.80 3.49 8.78
CA TYR A 48 -3.27 2.42 9.63
C TYR A 48 -2.03 1.83 8.96
N ILE A 49 -0.87 2.05 9.55
CA ILE A 49 0.40 1.57 8.99
C ILE A 49 0.56 0.09 9.35
N MET A 50 0.53 -0.75 8.32
CA MET A 50 0.73 -2.19 8.46
C MET A 50 2.18 -2.56 8.06
N PRO A 51 2.86 -3.47 8.81
CA PRO A 51 4.11 -4.07 8.38
C PRO A 51 3.99 -4.71 7.00
N ARG A 52 5.08 -4.73 6.24
CA ARG A 52 5.08 -5.21 4.85
C ARG A 52 4.69 -6.68 4.75
N GLU A 53 5.12 -7.47 5.71
CA GLU A 53 4.91 -8.91 5.81
C GLU A 53 3.43 -9.25 5.97
N ARG A 54 2.64 -8.34 6.56
CA ARG A 54 1.18 -8.47 6.69
C ARG A 54 0.40 -7.84 5.53
N SER A 55 1.09 -7.20 4.59
CA SER A 55 0.51 -6.43 3.47
C SER A 55 0.68 -7.15 2.13
N VAL A 56 0.80 -8.47 2.13
CA VAL A 56 0.88 -9.29 0.90
C VAL A 56 -0.52 -9.35 0.28
N ASP A 57 -0.63 -8.92 -0.97
CA ASP A 57 -1.83 -9.04 -1.80
C ASP A 57 -1.65 -10.26 -2.71
N ILE A 58 -2.64 -11.15 -2.76
CA ILE A 58 -2.51 -12.42 -3.47
C ILE A 58 -3.22 -12.31 -4.82
N ASP A 59 -2.46 -11.96 -5.85
CA ASP A 59 -2.93 -11.90 -7.24
C ASP A 59 -2.61 -13.19 -8.01
N GLY A 60 -1.63 -13.97 -7.54
CA GLY A 60 -1.24 -15.22 -8.16
C GLY A 60 -0.48 -16.19 -7.27
N GLU A 61 0.00 -17.27 -7.89
CA GLU A 61 0.61 -18.41 -7.19
C GLU A 61 1.88 -18.03 -6.42
N ILE A 62 2.70 -17.13 -6.98
CA ILE A 62 3.94 -16.67 -6.33
C ILE A 62 3.62 -15.90 -5.05
N ASP A 63 2.60 -15.04 -5.05
CA ASP A 63 2.21 -14.26 -3.88
C ASP A 63 1.73 -15.17 -2.75
N LEU A 64 0.98 -16.21 -3.09
CA LEU A 64 0.53 -17.23 -2.13
C LEU A 64 1.71 -17.97 -1.50
N MET A 65 2.71 -18.38 -2.30
CA MET A 65 3.92 -19.04 -1.76
C MET A 65 4.67 -18.13 -0.79
N VAL A 66 4.81 -16.83 -1.12
CA VAL A 66 5.47 -15.84 -0.26
C VAL A 66 4.68 -15.63 1.03
N ALA A 67 3.36 -15.49 0.95
CA ALA A 67 2.51 -15.36 2.14
C ALA A 67 2.64 -16.58 3.06
N GLN A 68 2.64 -17.79 2.49
CA GLN A 68 2.80 -19.03 3.25
C GLN A 68 4.15 -19.09 3.99
N LEU A 69 5.23 -18.70 3.31
CA LEU A 69 6.56 -18.63 3.93
C LEU A 69 6.56 -17.67 5.13
N ILE A 70 6.01 -16.47 4.96
CA ILE A 70 5.94 -15.44 6.01
C ILE A 70 5.17 -15.95 7.24
N VAL A 71 4.03 -16.62 7.05
CA VAL A 71 3.18 -17.11 8.15
C VAL A 71 3.84 -18.28 8.93
N THR A 72 4.69 -19.05 8.26
CA THR A 72 5.34 -20.24 8.85
C THR A 72 6.72 -19.92 9.46
N SER A 73 7.20 -18.69 9.29
CA SER A 73 8.50 -18.23 9.80
C SER A 73 8.49 -17.88 11.28
#